data_AF-A0A560HFF4-F1
#
_entry.id   AF-A0A560HFF4-F1
#
_cell.length_a   1.000
_cell.length_b   1.000
_cell.length_c   1.000
_cell.angle_alpha   90.00
_cell.angle_beta   90.00
_cell.angle_gamma   90.00
#
_symmetry.space_group_name_H-M   'P 1'
#
loop_
_entity.id
_entity.type
_entity.pdbx_description
1 polymer ?
#
loop_
_entity_poly.entity_id
_entity_poly.type
_entity_poly.pdbx_seq_one_letter_code
_entity_poly.pdbx_strand_id
1 'polypeptide(L)'
;MAALCLEAQDTVGADVPLLLWGVWAAARGHILTEADMNAAQALADRWRGPVIAPLRHARRALKDLPGGEALRQDVKAAELEAERLYMTALEGLAAGWPSPVGPRPPCPTALRDNLARLLPPDAGPVTERLHKALS
;
A
#
# COMPACT_ATOMS: atom_id res chain seq x y z
N MET A 1 1.38 -4.57 11.82
CA MET A 1 1.37 -3.94 10.49
C MET A 1 1.66 -4.94 9.37
N ALA A 2 2.86 -5.54 9.29
CA ALA A 2 3.23 -6.42 8.17
C ALA A 2 2.26 -7.61 7.93
N ALA A 3 1.82 -8.31 8.98
CA ALA A 3 0.94 -9.48 8.83
C ALA A 3 -0.45 -9.14 8.25
N LEU A 4 -1.02 -7.97 8.58
CA LEU A 4 -2.34 -7.55 8.09
C LEU A 4 -2.29 -7.01 6.66
N CYS A 5 -1.18 -6.36 6.28
CA CYS A 5 -0.92 -6.00 4.89
C CYS A 5 -0.78 -7.24 4.01
N LEU A 6 -0.09 -8.28 4.49
CA LEU A 6 0.00 -9.58 3.83
C LEU A 6 -1.38 -10.26 3.71
N GLU A 7 -2.19 -10.25 4.77
CA GLU A 7 -3.53 -10.86 4.74
C GLU A 7 -4.48 -10.12 3.77
N ALA A 8 -4.43 -8.78 3.72
CA ALA A 8 -5.17 -7.99 2.74
C ALA A 8 -4.67 -8.19 1.30
N GLN A 9 -3.35 -8.32 1.12
CA GLN A 9 -2.74 -8.65 -0.17
C GLN A 9 -3.16 -10.03 -0.67
N ASP A 10 -3.25 -11.01 0.23
CA ASP A 10 -3.59 -12.39 -0.12
C ASP A 10 -5.11 -12.60 -0.29
N THR A 11 -5.95 -11.84 0.39
CA THR A 11 -7.42 -12.03 0.36
C THR A 11 -8.11 -11.20 -0.73
N VAL A 12 -7.66 -9.96 -0.97
CA VAL A 12 -8.32 -9.03 -1.89
C VAL A 12 -7.38 -8.41 -2.93
N GLY A 13 -6.12 -8.86 -3.00
CA GLY A 13 -5.14 -8.30 -3.93
C GLY A 13 -4.77 -6.85 -3.60
N ALA A 14 -4.93 -6.43 -2.35
CA ALA A 14 -4.72 -5.05 -1.93
C ALA A 14 -3.32 -4.55 -2.30
N ASP A 15 -3.27 -3.31 -2.81
CA ASP A 15 -2.04 -2.59 -3.06
C ASP A 15 -1.46 -2.11 -1.71
N VAL A 16 -0.65 -2.96 -1.08
CA VAL A 16 -0.06 -2.72 0.23
C VAL A 16 0.70 -1.39 0.30
N PRO A 17 1.56 -1.02 -0.68
CA PRO A 17 2.17 0.30 -0.76
C PRO A 17 1.17 1.47 -0.65
N LEU A 18 0.05 1.41 -1.39
CA LEU A 18 -1.00 2.45 -1.30
C LEU A 18 -1.65 2.50 0.08
N LEU A 19 -1.96 1.35 0.67
CA LEU A 19 -2.55 1.30 2.01
C LEU A 19 -1.62 1.88 3.07
N LEU A 20 -0.34 1.50 3.04
CA LEU A 20 0.68 2.03 3.95
C LEU A 20 0.84 3.53 3.77
N TRP A 21 0.79 4.03 2.54
CA TRP A 21 0.83 5.46 2.27
C TRP A 21 -0.39 6.21 2.82
N GLY A 22 -1.61 5.66 2.70
CA GLY A 22 -2.82 6.25 3.29
C GLY A 22 -2.81 6.29 4.82
N VAL A 23 -2.27 5.23 5.45
CA VAL A 23 -2.03 5.18 6.90
C VAL A 23 -1.01 6.24 7.32
N TRP A 24 0.09 6.35 6.57
CA TRP A 24 1.11 7.37 6.80
C TRP A 24 0.56 8.80 6.62
N ALA A 25 -0.27 9.03 5.61
CA ALA A 25 -0.97 10.30 5.42
C ALA A 25 -1.83 10.66 6.64
N ALA A 26 -2.61 9.70 7.14
CA ALA A 26 -3.45 9.87 8.31
C ALA A 26 -2.63 10.15 9.58
N ALA A 27 -1.50 9.47 9.76
CA ALA A 27 -0.57 9.70 10.88
C ALA A 27 0.01 11.13 10.86
N ARG A 28 0.08 11.77 9.68
CA ARG A 28 0.45 13.19 9.52
C ARG A 28 -0.74 14.15 9.61
N GLY A 29 -1.94 13.64 9.87
CA GLY A 29 -3.18 14.42 9.89
C GLY A 29 -3.68 14.86 8.50
N HIS A 30 -3.16 14.26 7.43
CA HIS A 30 -3.58 14.54 6.05
C HIS A 30 -4.71 13.61 5.63
N ILE A 31 -5.84 14.19 5.24
CA ILE A 31 -6.96 13.48 4.62
C ILE A 31 -6.74 13.54 3.11
N LEU A 32 -6.68 12.37 2.47
CA LEU A 32 -6.42 12.26 1.04
C LEU A 32 -7.54 12.90 0.23
N THR A 33 -7.16 13.84 -0.64
CA THR A 33 -8.08 14.50 -1.58
C THR A 33 -8.25 13.68 -2.85
N GLU A 34 -9.23 14.03 -3.69
CA GLU A 34 -9.36 13.42 -5.03
C GLU A 34 -8.11 13.64 -5.90
N ALA A 35 -7.44 14.79 -5.76
CA ALA A 35 -6.20 15.07 -6.47
C ALA A 35 -5.06 14.13 -6.02
N ASP A 36 -4.94 13.91 -4.71
CA ASP A 36 -3.98 12.96 -4.14
C ASP A 36 -4.24 11.54 -4.65
N MET A 37 -5.51 11.13 -4.67
CA MET A 37 -5.93 9.81 -5.14
C MET A 37 -5.63 9.62 -6.63
N ASN A 38 -5.91 10.60 -7.48
CA ASN A 38 -5.60 10.54 -8.91
C ASN A 38 -4.10 10.42 -9.16
N ALA A 39 -3.27 11.19 -8.44
CA ALA A 39 -1.82 11.12 -8.55
C ALA A 39 -1.28 9.76 -8.07
N ALA A 40 -1.77 9.26 -6.94
CA ALA A 40 -1.40 7.96 -6.40
C ALA A 40 -1.80 6.82 -7.34
N GLN A 41 -3.00 6.88 -7.94
CA GLN A 41 -3.49 5.90 -8.90
C GLN A 41 -2.65 5.88 -10.18
N ALA A 42 -2.31 7.04 -10.73
CA ALA A 42 -1.45 7.13 -11.92
C ALA A 42 -0.05 6.56 -11.65
N LEU A 43 0.49 6.78 -10.45
CA LEU A 43 1.74 6.15 -10.03
C LEU A 43 1.57 4.63 -9.91
N ALA A 44 0.51 4.20 -9.25
CA ALA A 44 0.20 2.79 -9.01
C ALA A 44 0.12 1.98 -10.30
N ASP A 45 -0.49 2.53 -11.35
CA ASP A 45 -0.64 1.84 -12.63
C ASP A 45 0.70 1.62 -13.34
N ARG A 46 1.72 2.46 -13.07
CA ARG A 46 3.08 2.26 -13.58
C ARG A 46 3.83 1.13 -12.86
N TRP A 47 3.45 0.81 -11.62
CA TRP A 47 4.13 -0.20 -10.80
C TRP A 47 3.39 -1.54 -10.79
N ARG A 48 2.08 -1.54 -10.55
CA ARG A 48 1.27 -2.75 -10.31
C ARG A 48 1.36 -3.75 -11.46
N GLY A 49 0.98 -3.33 -12.66
CA GLY A 49 0.96 -4.20 -13.83
C GLY A 49 2.35 -4.48 -14.38
N PRO A 50 3.16 -3.45 -14.68
CA PRO A 50 4.44 -3.65 -15.38
C PRO A 50 5.56 -4.24 -14.53
N VAL A 51 5.54 -4.06 -13.19
CA VAL A 51 6.69 -4.42 -12.32
C VAL A 51 6.28 -5.44 -11.25
N ILE A 52 5.27 -5.11 -10.43
CA ILE A 52 4.92 -5.90 -9.25
C ILE A 52 4.25 -7.23 -9.64
N ALA A 53 3.26 -7.21 -10.54
CA ALA A 53 2.54 -8.41 -10.94
C ALA A 53 3.46 -9.49 -11.57
N PRO A 54 4.40 -9.16 -12.47
CA PRO A 54 5.36 -10.12 -13.00
C PRO A 54 6.27 -10.74 -11.92
N LEU A 55 6.82 -9.93 -11.01
CA LEU A 55 7.68 -10.43 -9.92
C LEU A 55 6.90 -11.36 -8.98
N ARG A 56 5.68 -10.97 -8.61
CA ARG A 56 4.80 -11.78 -7.78
C ARG A 56 4.39 -13.08 -8.45
N HIS A 57 4.10 -13.03 -9.76
CA HIS A 57 3.78 -14.22 -10.55
C HIS A 57 4.98 -15.19 -10.59
N ALA A 58 6.18 -14.68 -10.92
CA ALA A 58 7.40 -15.49 -10.94
C ALA A 58 7.67 -16.13 -9.57
N ARG A 59 7.57 -15.37 -8.47
CA ARG A 59 7.75 -15.91 -7.11
C ARG A 59 6.75 -17.02 -6.77
N ARG A 60 5.49 -16.88 -7.19
CA ARG A 60 4.44 -17.89 -6.97
C ARG A 60 4.72 -19.15 -7.80
N ALA A 61 5.08 -19.00 -9.07
CA ALA A 61 5.43 -20.12 -9.95
C ALA A 61 6.64 -20.91 -9.43
N LEU A 62 7.65 -20.23 -8.88
CA LEU A 62 8.84 -20.87 -8.31
C LEU A 62 8.58 -21.65 -7.02
N LYS A 63 7.43 -21.46 -6.36
CA LYS A 63 7.09 -22.19 -5.12
C LYS A 63 6.91 -23.69 -5.37
N ASP A 64 6.38 -24.06 -6.53
CA ASP A 64 6.03 -25.44 -6.85
C ASP A 64 7.09 -26.13 -7.73
N LEU A 65 8.22 -25.45 -7.98
CA LEU A 65 9.34 -25.97 -8.79
C LEU A 65 10.46 -26.52 -7.88
N PRO A 66 10.76 -27.83 -7.95
CA PRO A 66 11.85 -28.43 -7.18
C PRO A 66 13.21 -27.77 -7.50
N GLY A 67 13.94 -27.36 -6.46
CA GLY A 67 15.24 -26.68 -6.60
C GLY A 67 15.14 -25.19 -6.93
N GLY A 68 13.92 -24.63 -6.99
CA GLY A 68 13.67 -23.22 -7.26
C GLY A 68 13.82 -22.31 -6.03
N GLU A 69 14.16 -22.83 -4.85
CA GLU A 69 14.08 -22.11 -3.58
C GLU A 69 14.99 -20.88 -3.53
N ALA A 70 16.23 -20.99 -4.03
CA ALA A 70 17.18 -19.89 -4.06
C ALA A 70 16.69 -18.76 -4.97
N LEU A 71 16.33 -19.09 -6.22
CA LEU A 71 15.79 -18.12 -7.18
C LEU A 71 14.49 -17.48 -6.67
N ARG A 72 13.64 -18.24 -5.96
CA ARG A 72 12.43 -17.70 -5.32
C ARG A 72 12.75 -16.64 -4.28
N GLN A 73 13.84 -16.78 -3.51
CA GLN A 73 14.25 -15.74 -2.56
C GLN A 73 14.79 -14.50 -3.28
N ASP A 74 15.54 -14.68 -4.36
CA ASP A 74 16.05 -13.55 -5.16
C ASP A 74 14.89 -12.75 -5.79
N VAL A 75 13.90 -13.45 -6.36
CA VAL A 75 12.70 -12.80 -6.90
C VAL A 75 11.89 -12.12 -5.80
N LYS A 76 11.79 -12.72 -4.60
CA LYS A 76 11.15 -12.09 -3.44
C LYS A 76 11.88 -10.80 -3.04
N ALA A 77 13.21 -10.79 -3.03
CA ALA A 77 13.99 -9.60 -2.71
C ALA A 77 13.75 -8.49 -3.75
N ALA A 78 13.70 -8.85 -5.03
CA ALA A 78 13.37 -7.91 -6.11
C ALA A 78 11.93 -7.36 -5.99
N GLU A 79 10.95 -8.20 -5.64
CA GLU A 79 9.56 -7.76 -5.39
C GLU A 79 9.51 -6.73 -4.24
N LEU A 80 10.17 -7.02 -3.12
CA LEU A 80 10.20 -6.12 -1.97
C LEU A 80 10.90 -4.79 -2.27
N GLU A 81 12.00 -4.82 -3.03
CA GLU A 81 12.68 -3.60 -3.44
C GLU A 81 11.82 -2.75 -4.40
N ALA A 82 11.10 -3.39 -5.33
CA ALA A 82 10.14 -2.70 -6.18
C ALA A 82 9.02 -2.05 -5.37
N GLU A 83 8.46 -2.75 -4.38
CA GLU A 83 7.46 -2.19 -3.46
C GLU A 83 8.04 -1.00 -2.65
N ARG A 84 9.30 -1.07 -2.23
CA ARG A 84 9.98 0.03 -1.52
C ARG A 84 10.18 1.27 -2.40
N LEU A 85 10.62 1.08 -3.65
CA LEU A 85 10.77 2.18 -4.61
C LEU A 85 9.41 2.81 -4.94
N TYR A 86 8.38 1.98 -5.08
CA TYR A 86 7.01 2.46 -5.26
C TYR A 86 6.52 3.29 -4.07
N MET A 87 6.72 2.83 -2.82
CA MET A 87 6.41 3.62 -1.63
C MET A 87 7.19 4.94 -1.58
N THR A 88 8.48 4.93 -1.94
CA THR A 88 9.29 6.17 -2.00
C THR A 88 8.70 7.17 -3.01
N ALA A 89 8.21 6.68 -4.15
CA ALA A 89 7.57 7.53 -5.14
C ALA A 89 6.20 8.06 -4.68
N LEU A 90 5.43 7.27 -3.91
CA LEU A 90 4.19 7.72 -3.26
C LEU A 90 4.48 8.81 -2.21
N GLU A 91 5.50 8.62 -1.37
CA GLU A 91 5.96 9.63 -0.41
C GLU A 91 6.32 10.95 -1.09
N GLY A 92 6.90 10.90 -2.28
CA GLY A 92 7.21 12.09 -3.09
C GLY A 92 5.99 12.95 -3.43
N LEU A 93 4.79 12.35 -3.54
CA LEU A 93 3.54 13.11 -3.76
C LEU A 93 3.22 14.05 -2.59
N ALA A 94 3.68 13.71 -1.39
CA ALA A 94 3.44 14.52 -0.19
C ALA A 94 4.28 15.79 -0.12
N ALA A 95 5.24 16.00 -1.03
CA ALA A 95 5.99 17.25 -1.11
C ALA A 95 5.09 18.45 -1.44
N GLY A 96 3.95 18.22 -2.12
CA GLY A 96 2.96 19.24 -2.42
C GLY A 96 1.90 19.44 -1.33
N TRP A 97 1.95 18.68 -0.24
CA TRP A 97 0.93 18.75 0.80
C TRP A 97 1.10 20.00 1.67
N PRO A 98 -0.02 20.61 2.11
CA PRO A 98 0.03 21.73 3.01
C PRO A 98 0.76 21.32 4.30
N SER A 99 1.69 22.16 4.77
CA SER A 99 2.29 21.93 6.08
C SER A 99 1.19 21.98 7.14
N PRO A 100 1.17 21.03 8.10
CA PRO A 100 0.19 21.04 9.16
C PRO A 100 0.32 22.35 9.95
N VAL A 101 -0.75 23.15 9.95
CA VAL A 101 -0.83 24.37 10.73
C VAL A 101 -1.03 23.97 12.19
N GLY A 102 0.07 23.79 12.93
CA GLY A 102 0.08 23.45 14.36
C GLY A 102 0.01 21.96 14.69
N PRO A 103 0.19 21.58 15.98
CA PRO A 103 0.10 20.21 16.44
C PRO A 103 -1.35 19.73 16.35
N ARG A 104 -1.65 18.93 15.32
CA ARG A 104 -2.95 18.28 15.18
C ARG A 104 -2.85 16.89 15.85
N PRO A 105 -3.71 16.56 16.83
CA PRO A 105 -3.74 15.19 17.35
C PRO A 105 -4.06 14.21 16.21
N PRO A 106 -3.55 12.96 16.26
CA PRO A 106 -3.92 11.94 15.29
C PRO A 106 -5.43 11.85 15.25
N CYS A 107 -6.00 12.10 14.07
CA CYS A 107 -7.43 12.19 13.87
C CYS A 107 -7.92 10.80 13.45
N PRO A 108 -8.62 10.04 14.30
CA PRO A 108 -9.02 8.66 13.97
C PRO A 108 -9.91 8.59 12.73
N THR A 109 -10.64 9.66 12.43
CA THR A 109 -11.44 9.79 11.20
C THR A 109 -10.57 9.89 9.95
N ALA A 110 -9.39 10.52 9.99
CA ALA A 110 -8.51 10.62 8.83
C ALA A 110 -8.03 9.24 8.36
N LEU A 111 -7.72 8.32 9.29
CA LEU A 111 -7.36 6.95 8.96
C LEU A 111 -8.52 6.22 8.28
N ARG A 112 -9.73 6.32 8.87
CA ARG A 112 -10.93 5.68 8.31
C ARG A 112 -11.24 6.21 6.91
N ASP A 113 -11.22 7.52 6.73
CA ASP A 113 -11.55 8.18 5.46
C ASP A 113 -10.53 7.86 4.37
N ASN A 114 -9.23 7.84 4.71
CA ASN A 114 -8.18 7.46 3.76
C ASN A 114 -8.31 5.98 3.35
N LEU A 115 -8.53 5.06 4.30
CA LEU A 115 -8.70 3.64 3.99
C LEU A 115 -9.95 3.39 3.14
N ALA A 116 -11.05 4.09 3.40
CA ALA A 116 -12.28 3.98 2.60
C ALA A 116 -12.10 4.45 1.15
N ARG A 117 -11.17 5.36 0.89
CA ARG A 117 -10.82 5.84 -0.46
C ARG A 117 -9.89 4.89 -1.21
N LEU A 118 -8.99 4.21 -0.49
CA LEU A 118 -7.94 3.36 -1.08
C LEU A 118 -8.35 1.89 -1.25
N LEU A 119 -9.34 1.44 -0.49
CA LEU A 119 -9.87 0.09 -0.58
C LEU A 119 -11.10 0.08 -1.50
N PRO A 120 -11.29 -1.00 -2.30
CA PRO A 120 -12.49 -1.11 -3.12
C PRO A 120 -13.75 -1.23 -2.22
N PRO A 121 -14.93 -0.81 -2.69
CA PRO A 121 -16.13 -0.65 -1.85
C PRO A 121 -16.63 -1.95 -1.20
N ASP A 122 -16.26 -3.11 -1.76
CA ASP A 122 -16.53 -4.46 -1.26
C ASP A 122 -15.53 -4.94 -0.19
N ALA A 123 -14.46 -4.17 0.07
CA ALA A 123 -13.47 -4.48 1.11
C ALA A 123 -13.84 -3.91 2.50
N GLY A 124 -15.08 -3.49 2.75
CA GLY A 124 -15.56 -2.96 4.04
C GLY A 124 -15.11 -3.76 5.29
N PRO A 125 -15.19 -5.10 5.31
CA PRO A 125 -14.72 -5.92 6.43
C PRO A 125 -13.19 -5.88 6.65
N VAL A 126 -12.43 -5.59 5.61
CA VAL A 126 -10.97 -5.42 5.64
C VAL A 126 -10.63 -4.00 6.12
N THR A 127 -11.38 -2.98 5.67
CA THR A 127 -11.28 -1.60 6.13
C THR A 127 -11.49 -1.49 7.64
N GLU A 128 -12.52 -2.15 8.19
CA GLU A 128 -12.79 -2.12 9.63
C GLU A 128 -11.71 -2.85 10.45
N ARG A 129 -11.22 -4.00 9.96
CA ARG A 129 -10.13 -4.74 10.62
C ARG A 129 -8.82 -3.96 10.60
N LEU A 130 -8.50 -3.32 9.48
CA LEU A 130 -7.31 -2.47 9.35
C LEU A 130 -7.42 -1.22 10.23
N HIS A 131 -8.58 -0.53 10.23
CA HIS A 131 -8.81 0.61 11.10
C HIS A 131 -8.68 0.23 12.59
N LYS A 132 -9.31 -0.87 13.02
CA LYS A 132 -9.26 -1.34 14.41
C LYS A 132 -7.87 -1.79 14.85
N ALA A 133 -7.05 -2.30 13.94
CA ALA A 133 -5.69 -2.73 14.24
C ALA A 133 -4.65 -1.59 14.21
N LEU A 134 -5.03 -0.42 13.69
CA LEU A 134 -4.15 0.75 13.47
C LEU A 134 -4.61 2.00 14.26
N SER A 135 -5.72 1.91 15.00
CA SER A 135 -6.21 2.91 15.95
C SER A 135 -5.85 2.51 17.37
#